data_AF-A0A4R3AKE2-F1
#
_entry.id   AF-A0A4R3AKE2-F1
#
_cell.length_a   1.000
_cell.length_b   1.000
_cell.length_c   1.000
_cell.angle_alpha   90.00
_cell.angle_beta   90.00
_cell.angle_gamma   90.00
#
_symmetry.space_group_name_H-M   'P 1'
#
loop_
_entity.id
_entity.type
_entity.pdbx_description
1 polymer ?
#
loop_
_entity_poly.entity_id
_entity_poly.type
_entity_poly.pdbx_seq_one_letter_code
_entity_poly.pdbx_strand_id
1 'polypeptide(L)'
;MDNTYVIASKYENFIRKVFNCDRNKHGAHLSYMQNAMFMEQGETYSKHLGSLDKQFHTVHGYIEKALLHLIKKSKNGNEKVSFQELLIKSQEATNAKELMIIVNIAFDKLKKI
;
A
#
# COMPACT_ATOMS: atom_id res chain seq x y z
N MET A 1 18.69 -6.90 8.89
CA MET A 1 17.40 -6.23 9.13
C MET A 1 17.06 -5.52 7.84
N ASP A 2 16.10 -6.02 7.07
CA ASP A 2 15.61 -5.28 5.91
C ASP A 2 15.15 -3.90 6.41
N ASN A 3 15.59 -2.85 5.74
CA ASN A 3 15.33 -1.49 6.20
C ASN A 3 13.83 -1.19 6.02
N THR A 4 13.02 -1.36 7.07
CA THR A 4 11.57 -1.09 7.10
C THR A 4 11.23 0.28 6.53
N TYR A 5 12.12 1.28 6.70
CA TYR A 5 11.99 2.57 6.05
C TYR A 5 12.06 2.50 4.52
N VAL A 6 13.05 1.78 3.97
CA VAL A 6 13.18 1.59 2.51
C VAL A 6 11.97 0.86 1.95
N ILE A 7 11.49 -0.19 2.63
CA ILE A 7 10.30 -0.94 2.22
C ILE A 7 9.07 -0.02 2.23
N ALA A 8 8.80 0.66 3.33
CA ALA A 8 7.65 1.54 3.47
C ALA A 8 7.71 2.76 2.55
N SER A 9 8.91 3.23 2.18
CA SER A 9 9.07 4.30 1.19
C SER A 9 8.49 3.93 -0.18
N LYS A 10 8.48 2.65 -0.55
CA LYS A 10 7.88 2.19 -1.81
C LYS A 10 6.36 2.32 -1.79
N TYR A 11 5.73 2.08 -0.64
CA TYR A 11 4.31 2.39 -0.43
C TYR A 11 4.04 3.89 -0.62
N GLU A 12 4.84 4.75 0.01
CA GLU A 12 4.66 6.20 -0.15
C GLU A 12 4.78 6.63 -1.62
N ASN A 13 5.84 6.18 -2.30
CA ASN A 13 6.06 6.50 -3.69
C ASN A 13 4.95 5.98 -4.60
N PHE A 14 4.40 4.80 -4.32
CA PHE A 14 3.26 4.25 -5.03
C PHE A 14 2.03 5.14 -4.90
N ILE A 15 1.58 5.45 -3.68
CA ILE A 15 0.38 6.27 -3.46
C ILE A 15 0.55 7.67 -4.08
N ARG A 16 1.72 8.29 -3.89
CA ARG A 16 2.04 9.60 -4.48
C ARG A 16 2.01 9.58 -6.00
N LYS A 17 2.54 8.53 -6.62
CA LYS A 17 2.54 8.38 -8.09
C LYS A 17 1.12 8.18 -8.63
N VAL A 18 0.29 7.39 -7.94
CA VAL A 18 -1.09 7.12 -8.35
C VAL A 18 -1.94 8.39 -8.32
N PHE A 19 -1.88 9.15 -7.22
CA PHE A 19 -2.73 10.31 -7.01
C PHE A 19 -2.09 11.65 -7.38
N ASN A 20 -0.82 11.65 -7.81
CA ASN A 20 -0.02 12.86 -8.04
C ASN A 20 -0.09 13.83 -6.85
N CYS A 21 0.25 13.33 -5.66
CA CYS A 21 0.06 14.05 -4.40
C CYS A 21 1.33 14.13 -3.54
N ASP A 22 1.30 15.04 -2.57
CA ASP A 22 2.28 15.11 -1.49
C ASP A 22 2.08 13.99 -0.46
N ARG A 23 3.13 13.70 0.31
CA ARG A 23 3.14 12.63 1.32
C ARG A 23 2.06 12.74 2.40
N ASN A 24 1.52 13.94 2.65
CA ASN A 24 0.49 14.17 3.68
C ASN A 24 -0.94 13.96 3.17
N LYS A 25 -1.13 13.57 1.90
CA LYS A 25 -2.44 13.37 1.28
C LYS A 25 -2.67 11.90 0.97
N HIS A 26 -3.94 11.49 0.91
CA HIS A 26 -4.37 10.14 0.51
C HIS A 26 -3.73 8.99 1.30
N GLY A 27 -3.26 9.25 2.53
CA GLY A 27 -2.56 8.23 3.33
C GLY A 27 -1.16 7.90 2.83
N ALA A 28 -0.56 8.72 1.97
CA ALA A 28 0.71 8.37 1.32
C ALA A 28 1.89 8.19 2.29
N HIS A 29 1.89 8.86 3.45
CA HIS A 29 3.06 8.88 4.32
C HIS A 29 3.52 7.47 4.72
N LEU A 30 4.81 7.19 4.52
CA LEU A 30 5.39 5.86 4.77
C LEU A 30 5.14 5.30 6.19
N SER A 31 4.92 6.19 7.18
CA SER A 31 4.64 5.80 8.56
C SER A 31 3.44 4.87 8.70
N TYR A 32 2.42 4.97 7.83
CA TYR A 32 1.28 4.06 7.89
C TYR A 32 1.72 2.61 7.69
N MET A 33 2.51 2.35 6.65
CA MET A 33 3.06 1.03 6.37
C MET A 33 4.09 0.59 7.42
N GLN A 34 4.98 1.50 7.86
CA GLN A 34 5.95 1.19 8.92
C GLN A 34 5.26 0.76 10.21
N ASN A 35 4.21 1.47 10.62
CA ASN A 35 3.47 1.16 11.83
C ASN A 35 2.84 -0.22 11.72
N ALA A 36 2.19 -0.55 10.59
CA ALA A 36 1.63 -1.88 10.37
C ALA A 36 2.71 -2.97 10.49
N MET A 37 3.86 -2.80 9.84
CA MET A 37 4.98 -3.76 9.92
C MET A 37 5.54 -3.92 11.34
N PHE A 38 5.76 -2.81 12.06
CA PHE A 38 6.25 -2.87 13.45
C PHE A 38 5.24 -3.48 14.41
N MET A 39 3.93 -3.21 14.22
CA MET A 39 2.88 -3.83 15.02
C MET A 39 2.85 -5.35 14.83
N GLU A 40 2.97 -5.84 13.58
CA GLU A 40 3.01 -7.27 13.27
C GLU A 40 4.21 -7.98 13.92
N GLN A 41 5.32 -7.26 14.07
CA GLN A 41 6.54 -7.77 14.71
C GLN A 41 6.49 -7.66 16.25
N GLY A 42 5.44 -7.05 16.82
CA GLY A 42 5.35 -6.78 18.26
C GLY A 42 6.29 -5.65 18.73
N GLU A 43 6.86 -4.87 17.81
CA GLU A 43 7.87 -3.83 18.08
C GLU A 43 7.28 -2.45 18.37
N THR A 44 5.95 -2.34 18.50
CA THR A 44 5.28 -1.07 18.79
C THR A 44 5.01 -0.87 20.29
N TYR A 45 5.50 0.23 20.84
CA TYR A 45 5.29 0.63 22.24
C TYR A 45 4.21 1.72 22.41
N SER A 46 3.60 2.14 21.31
CA SER A 46 2.76 3.33 21.30
C SER A 46 1.28 3.00 21.49
N LYS A 47 0.76 3.36 22.68
CA LYS A 47 -0.67 3.28 23.02
C LYS A 47 -1.57 4.12 22.11
N HIS A 48 -1.04 5.15 21.44
CA HIS A 48 -1.82 6.07 20.61
C HIS A 48 -2.04 5.59 19.17
N LEU A 49 -1.29 4.58 18.70
CA LEU A 49 -1.45 4.05 17.35
C LEU A 49 -2.67 3.10 17.21
N GLY A 50 -3.30 2.68 18.32
CA GLY A 50 -4.43 1.74 18.27
C GLY A 50 -3.99 0.28 18.02
N SER A 51 -4.93 -0.59 17.65
CA SER A 51 -4.65 -2.02 17.44
C SER A 51 -3.93 -2.30 16.12
N LEU A 52 -3.25 -3.45 16.06
CA LEU A 52 -2.67 -4.00 14.83
C LEU A 52 -3.70 -4.03 13.70
N ASP A 53 -4.89 -4.58 13.97
CA ASP A 53 -5.98 -4.66 12.98
C ASP A 53 -6.33 -3.28 12.42
N LYS A 54 -6.37 -2.24 13.27
CA LYS A 54 -6.70 -0.89 12.83
C LYS A 54 -5.61 -0.32 11.91
N GLN A 55 -4.34 -0.52 12.24
CA GLN A 55 -3.23 -0.07 11.40
C GLN A 55 -3.20 -0.82 10.06
N PHE A 56 -3.37 -2.14 10.09
CA PHE A 56 -3.45 -2.98 8.91
C PHE A 56 -4.61 -2.55 7.98
N HIS A 57 -5.83 -2.46 8.51
CA HIS A 57 -7.01 -2.04 7.74
C HIS A 57 -6.88 -0.63 7.16
N THR A 58 -6.22 0.28 7.89
CA THR A 58 -5.96 1.64 7.41
C THR A 58 -5.07 1.61 6.16
N VAL A 59 -3.94 0.90 6.23
CA VAL A 59 -3.01 0.75 5.10
C VAL A 59 -3.66 0.04 3.94
N HIS A 60 -4.35 -1.07 4.20
CA HIS A 60 -5.09 -1.83 3.18
C HIS A 60 -6.09 -0.92 2.45
N GLY A 61 -6.89 -0.14 3.17
CA GLY A 61 -7.87 0.77 2.58
C GLY A 61 -7.25 1.86 1.69
N TYR A 62 -6.04 2.32 1.98
CA TYR A 62 -5.33 3.25 1.09
C TYR A 62 -4.82 2.56 -0.19
N ILE A 63 -4.32 1.32 -0.08
CA ILE A 63 -3.88 0.52 -1.23
C ILE A 63 -5.07 0.20 -2.14
N GLU A 64 -6.18 -0.26 -1.57
CA GLU A 64 -7.43 -0.54 -2.30
C GLU A 64 -7.91 0.69 -3.08
N LYS A 65 -7.95 1.87 -2.44
CA LYS A 65 -8.32 3.12 -3.11
C LYS A 65 -7.40 3.45 -4.27
N ALA A 66 -6.09 3.22 -4.12
CA ALA A 66 -5.12 3.45 -5.19
C ALA A 66 -5.32 2.48 -6.36
N LEU A 67 -5.54 1.19 -6.10
CA LEU A 67 -5.83 0.18 -7.13
C LEU A 67 -7.14 0.50 -7.86
N LEU A 68 -8.21 0.84 -7.13
CA LEU A 68 -9.48 1.28 -7.72
C LEU A 68 -9.32 2.51 -8.61
N HIS A 69 -8.47 3.46 -8.21
CA HIS A 69 -8.16 4.63 -9.03
C HIS A 69 -7.49 4.23 -10.35
N LEU A 70 -6.50 3.32 -10.30
CA LEU A 70 -5.81 2.83 -11.50
C LEU A 70 -6.74 2.05 -12.43
N ILE A 71 -7.61 1.19 -11.88
CA ILE A 71 -8.63 0.45 -12.64
C ILE A 71 -9.55 1.41 -13.40
N LYS A 72 -9.97 2.51 -12.74
CA LYS A 72 -10.84 3.53 -13.34
C LYS A 72 -10.13 4.37 -14.40
N LYS A 73 -8.84 4.66 -14.21
CA LYS A 73 -8.05 5.51 -15.10
C LYS A 73 -7.48 4.77 -16.31
N SER A 74 -7.29 3.46 -16.19
CA SER A 74 -6.70 2.65 -17.25
C SER A 74 -7.56 2.64 -18.51
N LYS A 75 -6.93 2.97 -19.65
CA LYS A 75 -7.52 2.84 -20.99
C LYS A 75 -7.17 1.51 -21.66
N ASN A 76 -6.22 0.77 -21.09
CA ASN A 76 -5.74 -0.50 -21.59
C ASN A 76 -6.46 -1.65 -20.85
N GLY A 77 -7.19 -2.48 -21.59
CA GLY A 77 -7.94 -3.61 -21.02
C GLY A 77 -7.07 -4.57 -20.21
N ASN A 78 -5.85 -4.87 -20.68
CA ASN A 78 -4.94 -5.79 -19.99
C ASN A 78 -4.41 -5.21 -18.67
N GLU A 79 -4.10 -3.91 -18.65
CA GLU A 79 -3.70 -3.23 -17.41
C GLU A 79 -4.85 -3.18 -16.41
N LYS A 80 -6.06 -2.89 -16.90
CA LYS A 80 -7.26 -2.86 -16.06
C LYS A 80 -7.51 -4.21 -15.39
N VAL A 81 -7.47 -5.31 -16.16
CA VAL A 81 -7.59 -6.67 -15.63
C VAL A 81 -6.49 -6.95 -14.61
N SER A 82 -5.25 -6.59 -14.91
CA SER A 82 -4.14 -6.83 -13.98
C SER A 82 -4.28 -6.06 -12.66
N PHE A 83 -4.77 -4.81 -12.67
CA PHE A 83 -5.06 -4.10 -11.43
C PHE A 83 -6.28 -4.65 -10.67
N GLN A 84 -7.27 -5.19 -11.38
CA GLN A 84 -8.40 -5.92 -10.76
C GLN A 84 -7.92 -7.18 -10.05
N GLU A 85 -7.01 -7.95 -10.64
CA GLU A 85 -6.40 -9.12 -9.98
C GLU A 85 -5.63 -8.72 -8.71
N LEU A 86 -4.89 -7.62 -8.75
CA LEU A 86 -4.17 -7.10 -7.58
C LEU A 86 -5.12 -6.63 -6.48
N LEU A 87 -6.27 -6.06 -6.84
CA LEU A 87 -7.31 -5.67 -5.89
C LEU A 87 -7.93 -6.89 -5.20
N ILE A 88 -8.23 -7.95 -5.94
CA ILE A 88 -8.73 -9.21 -5.36
C ILE A 88 -7.68 -9.79 -4.39
N LYS A 89 -6.42 -9.83 -4.79
CA LYS A 89 -5.32 -10.29 -3.91
C LYS A 89 -5.15 -9.42 -2.66
N SER A 90 -5.44 -8.12 -2.73
CA SER A 90 -5.33 -7.26 -1.52
C SER A 90 -6.43 -7.59 -0.52
N GLN A 91 -7.62 -7.97 -0.98
CA GLN A 91 -8.73 -8.37 -0.13
C GLN A 91 -8.46 -9.69 0.61
N GLU A 92 -7.61 -10.55 0.04
CA GLU A 92 -7.14 -11.80 0.65
C GLU A 92 -5.92 -11.60 1.56
N ALA A 93 -5.29 -10.41 1.54
CA ALA A 93 -4.08 -10.16 2.32
C ALA A 93 -4.38 -10.13 3.82
N THR A 94 -3.51 -10.77 4.58
CA THR A 94 -3.62 -10.94 6.04
C THR A 94 -2.52 -10.20 6.82
N ASN A 95 -1.51 -9.69 6.12
CA ASN A 95 -0.36 -9.02 6.73
C ASN A 95 0.28 -7.96 5.81
N ALA A 96 1.06 -7.06 6.40
CA ALA A 96 1.68 -5.91 5.74
C ALA A 96 2.68 -6.34 4.67
N LYS A 97 3.32 -7.51 4.84
CA LYS A 97 4.22 -8.09 3.86
C LYS A 97 3.49 -8.44 2.55
N GLU A 98 2.32 -9.07 2.64
CA GLU A 98 1.47 -9.37 1.48
C GLU A 98 1.00 -8.08 0.78
N LEU A 99 0.57 -7.08 1.55
CA LEU A 99 0.24 -5.76 1.01
C LEU A 99 1.43 -5.10 0.30
N MET A 100 2.64 -5.23 0.83
CA MET A 100 3.86 -4.71 0.18
C MET A 100 4.21 -5.43 -1.12
N ILE A 101 3.95 -6.74 -1.23
CA ILE A 101 4.11 -7.46 -2.50
C ILE A 101 3.19 -6.86 -3.56
N ILE A 102 1.93 -6.59 -3.21
CA ILE A 102 0.94 -5.97 -4.10
C ILE A 102 1.39 -4.57 -4.53
N VAL A 103 1.82 -3.74 -3.56
CA VAL A 103 2.37 -2.40 -3.82
C VAL A 103 3.54 -2.45 -4.81
N ASN A 104 4.50 -3.37 -4.61
CA ASN A 104 5.66 -3.49 -5.50
C ASN A 104 5.25 -3.86 -6.92
N ILE A 105 4.37 -4.86 -7.08
CA ILE A 105 3.89 -5.29 -8.41
C ILE A 105 3.13 -4.14 -9.09
N ALA A 106 2.24 -3.46 -8.37
CA ALA A 106 1.48 -2.33 -8.91
C ALA A 106 2.40 -1.18 -9.32
N PHE A 107 3.40 -0.85 -8.48
CA PHE A 107 4.31 0.25 -8.73
C PHE A 107 5.27 -0.02 -9.89
N ASP A 108 5.76 -1.25 -10.03
CA ASP A 108 6.61 -1.63 -11.18
C ASP A 108 5.85 -1.60 -12.51
N LYS A 109 4.54 -1.87 -12.50
CA LYS A 109 3.68 -1.67 -13.67
C LYS A 109 3.60 -0.20 -14.06
N LEU A 110 3.48 0.72 -13.09
CA LEU A 110 3.44 2.16 -13.35
C LEU A 110 4.74 2.75 -13.91
N LYS A 111 5.88 2.09 -13.71
CA LYS A 111 7.16 2.52 -14.28
C LYS A 111 7.35 2.15 -15.76
N LYS A 112 6.53 1.21 -16.26
CA LYS A 112 6.58 0.73 -17.65
C LYS A 112 5.63 1.50 -18.59
N ILE A 113 4.89 2.46 -18.03
CA ILE A 113 3.94 3.35 -18.71
C ILE A 113 4.57 4.74 -18.76
#